data_AF-A0A2G9NF56-F1
#
_entry.id   AF-A0A2G9NF56-F1
#
_cell.length_a   1.000
_cell.length_b   1.000
_cell.length_c   1.000
_cell.angle_alpha   90.00
_cell.angle_beta   90.00
_cell.angle_gamma   90.00
#
_symmetry.space_group_name_H-M   'P 1'
#
loop_
_entity.id
_entity.type
_entity.pdbx_description
1 polymer ?
#
loop_
_entity_poly.entity_id
_entity_poly.type
_entity_poly.pdbx_seq_one_letter_code
_entity_poly.pdbx_strand_id
1 'polypeptide(L)'
;MSGPGEGKIHLGKADVYIHVKGKSGASVTHIDIELDKLNDIINPGENTYVGGKKGGVFLGLKRDMIQRIENSLSSKLTKTGKKFPVERAEKETKIK
;
A
#
# COMPACT_ATOMS: atom_id res chain seq x y z
N MET A 1 2.85 -11.69 -11.01
CA MET A 1 1.43 -12.10 -11.03
C MET A 1 0.53 -10.87 -10.96
N SER A 2 -0.15 -10.52 -12.06
CA SER A 2 -1.20 -9.47 -12.10
C SER A 2 -2.59 -10.09 -11.83
N GLY A 3 -3.51 -9.31 -11.27
CA GLY A 3 -4.90 -9.73 -11.01
C GLY A 3 -5.19 -10.16 -9.56
N PRO A 4 -6.49 -10.23 -9.20
CA PRO A 4 -6.94 -10.72 -7.90
C PRO A 4 -6.52 -12.18 -7.71
N GLY A 5 -6.32 -12.57 -6.45
CA GLY A 5 -5.89 -13.90 -6.06
C GLY A 5 -6.06 -14.06 -4.55
N GLU A 6 -5.95 -15.29 -4.06
CA GLU A 6 -6.06 -15.57 -2.63
C GLU A 6 -5.05 -14.72 -1.82
N GLY A 7 -5.53 -14.03 -0.79
CA GLY A 7 -4.74 -13.09 0.01
C GLY A 7 -4.56 -11.68 -0.60
N LYS A 8 -5.05 -11.40 -1.81
CA LYS A 8 -5.01 -10.05 -2.40
C LYS A 8 -6.31 -9.30 -2.17
N ILE A 9 -6.25 -8.24 -1.38
CA ILE A 9 -7.39 -7.35 -1.15
C ILE A 9 -7.37 -6.24 -2.21
N HIS A 10 -8.44 -6.13 -2.98
CA HIS A 10 -8.60 -5.03 -3.94
C HIS A 10 -8.98 -3.75 -3.20
N LEU A 11 -8.06 -2.79 -3.15
CA LEU A 11 -8.31 -1.49 -2.52
C LEU A 11 -9.21 -0.60 -3.39
N GLY A 12 -9.08 -0.71 -4.71
CA GLY A 12 -9.83 0.07 -5.70
C GLY A 12 -9.00 0.29 -6.97
N LYS A 13 -9.53 1.13 -7.87
CA LYS A 13 -8.79 1.65 -9.03
C LYS A 13 -8.13 2.97 -8.61
N ALA A 14 -6.82 3.06 -8.76
CA ALA A 14 -6.08 4.30 -8.54
C ALA A 14 -5.93 5.05 -9.86
N ASP A 15 -5.95 6.38 -9.79
CA ASP A 15 -5.62 7.25 -10.91
C ASP A 15 -4.12 7.54 -10.89
N VAL A 16 -3.48 7.48 -12.07
CA VAL A 16 -2.03 7.57 -12.18
C VAL A 16 -1.67 8.61 -13.24
N TYR A 17 -0.88 9.60 -12.85
CA TYR A 17 -0.51 10.74 -13.69
C TYR A 17 1.01 10.87 -13.76
N ILE A 18 1.48 11.45 -14.88
CA ILE A 18 2.85 11.96 -14.97
C ILE A 18 2.77 13.46 -14.77
N HIS A 19 3.27 13.94 -13.63
CA HIS A 19 3.34 15.36 -13.34
C HIS A 19 4.63 15.92 -13.93
N VAL A 20 4.50 16.64 -15.04
CA VAL A 20 5.65 17.15 -15.81
C VAL A 20 6.23 18.40 -15.18
N LYS A 21 7.56 18.46 -15.06
CA LYS A 21 8.29 19.64 -14.55
C LYS A 21 7.86 20.94 -15.24
N GLY A 22 7.63 21.98 -14.45
CA GLY A 22 7.26 23.33 -14.93
C GLY A 22 5.78 23.47 -15.31
N LYS A 23 4.96 22.42 -15.14
CA LYS A 23 3.50 22.47 -15.25
C LYS A 23 2.89 22.31 -13.87
N SER A 24 1.78 22.98 -13.62
CA SER A 24 0.98 22.86 -12.39
C SER A 24 1.78 22.93 -11.07
N GLY A 25 2.91 23.65 -11.04
CA GLY A 25 3.76 23.80 -9.86
C GLY A 25 4.79 22.68 -9.63
N ALA A 26 4.90 21.67 -10.49
CA ALA A 26 5.91 20.64 -10.34
C ALA A 26 7.34 21.16 -10.54
N SER A 27 8.17 21.01 -9.50
CA SER A 27 9.60 21.33 -9.53
C SER A 27 10.43 20.27 -10.28
N VAL A 28 9.96 19.03 -10.30
CA VAL A 28 10.57 17.87 -10.97
C VAL A 28 9.50 17.03 -11.66
N THR A 29 9.87 16.29 -12.70
CA THR A 29 8.94 15.34 -13.32
C THR A 29 8.80 14.12 -12.41
N HIS A 30 7.58 13.81 -11.99
CA HIS A 30 7.29 12.67 -11.11
C HIS A 30 5.98 11.99 -11.50
N ILE A 31 5.68 10.86 -10.86
CA ILE A 31 4.44 10.11 -11.05
C ILE A 31 3.58 10.36 -9.82
N ASP A 32 2.33 10.78 -10.04
CA ASP A 32 1.31 10.90 -9.00
C ASP A 32 0.41 9.67 -9.06
N ILE A 33 0.18 9.03 -7.90
CA ILE A 33 -0.73 7.91 -7.75
C ILE A 33 -1.77 8.32 -6.71
N GLU A 34 -2.99 8.55 -7.18
CA GLU A 34 -4.08 9.08 -6.36
C GLU A 34 -5.09 7.98 -6.06
N LEU A 35 -5.35 7.77 -4.78
CA LEU A 35 -6.39 6.88 -4.28
C LEU A 35 -6.72 7.28 -2.83
N ASP A 36 -7.96 7.66 -2.55
CA ASP A 36 -8.38 8.14 -1.22
C ASP A 36 -8.01 7.17 -0.09
N LYS A 37 -8.15 5.86 -0.33
CA LYS A 37 -7.79 4.83 0.66
C LYS A 37 -6.30 4.73 0.96
N LEU A 38 -5.41 5.28 0.13
CA LEU A 38 -3.98 5.33 0.47
C LEU A 38 -3.71 6.26 1.65
N ASN A 39 -4.56 7.27 1.88
CA ASN A 39 -4.43 8.19 3.01
C ASN A 39 -4.64 7.49 4.37
N ASP A 40 -5.37 6.38 4.41
CA ASP A 40 -5.53 5.56 5.63
C ASP A 40 -4.26 4.75 5.95
N ILE A 41 -3.35 4.62 4.97
CA ILE A 41 -2.17 3.75 5.04
C ILE A 41 -0.91 4.59 5.20
N ILE A 42 -0.73 5.60 4.34
CA ILE A 42 0.43 6.49 4.26
C ILE A 42 -0.04 7.89 4.65
N ASN A 43 0.36 8.35 5.83
CA ASN A 43 -0.07 9.64 6.34
C ASN A 43 0.72 10.79 5.67
N PRO A 44 0.18 12.03 5.68
CA PRO A 44 0.92 13.20 5.22
C PRO A 44 2.30 13.32 5.88
N GLY A 45 3.33 13.55 5.06
CA GLY A 45 4.72 13.65 5.50
C GLY A 45 5.46 12.31 5.63
N GLU A 46 4.77 11.18 5.47
CA GLU A 46 5.43 9.88 5.44
C GLU A 46 5.93 9.52 4.04
N ASN A 47 7.02 8.77 4.01
CA ASN A 47 7.53 8.14 2.79
C ASN A 47 7.47 6.61 2.90
N THR A 48 7.36 5.98 1.75
CA THR A 48 7.33 4.53 1.57
C THR A 48 8.26 4.12 0.43
N TYR A 49 8.50 2.82 0.27
CA TYR A 49 9.32 2.33 -0.85
C TYR A 49 8.46 2.15 -2.09
N VAL A 50 9.01 2.48 -3.26
CA VAL A 50 8.35 2.25 -4.55
C VAL A 50 9.29 1.44 -5.44
N GLY A 51 8.77 0.39 -6.06
CA GLY A 51 9.51 -0.43 -7.01
C GLY A 51 8.72 -0.64 -8.30
N GLY A 52 9.41 -0.52 -9.44
CA GLY A 52 8.84 -0.86 -10.74
C GLY A 52 8.66 -2.37 -10.90
N LYS A 53 7.59 -2.78 -11.59
CA LYS A 53 7.37 -4.15 -12.04
C LYS A 53 6.83 -4.15 -13.46
N LYS A 54 6.86 -5.30 -14.14
CA LYS A 54 6.20 -5.43 -15.45
C LYS A 54 4.72 -5.08 -15.31
N GLY A 55 4.28 -4.03 -16.00
CA GLY A 55 2.89 -3.56 -16.01
C GLY A 55 2.48 -2.68 -14.82
N GLY A 56 3.41 -2.11 -14.04
CA GLY A 56 3.07 -1.11 -13.03
C GLY A 56 4.13 -0.93 -11.95
N VAL A 57 3.70 -0.58 -10.74
CA VAL A 57 4.57 -0.46 -9.56
C VAL A 57 4.06 -1.31 -8.40
N PHE A 58 4.88 -1.45 -7.37
CA PHE A 58 4.45 -1.89 -6.05
C PHE A 58 4.93 -0.88 -4.99
N LEU A 59 4.17 -0.79 -3.90
CA LEU A 59 4.52 -0.01 -2.72
C LEU A 59 5.02 -0.97 -1.64
N GLY A 60 6.24 -0.76 -1.16
CA GLY A 60 6.83 -1.49 -0.04
C GLY A 60 6.51 -0.76 1.26
N LEU A 61 5.53 -1.26 2.00
CA LEU A 61 5.03 -0.61 3.21
C LEU A 61 5.94 -0.84 4.42
N LYS A 62 6.08 0.19 5.25
CA LYS A 62 6.76 0.11 6.54
C LYS A 62 5.88 -0.56 7.60
N ARG A 63 6.49 -0.97 8.72
CA ARG A 63 5.81 -1.67 9.82
C ARG A 63 4.55 -0.94 10.30
N ASP A 64 4.62 0.37 10.51
CA ASP A 64 3.47 1.14 11.01
C ASP A 64 2.34 1.23 9.99
N MET A 65 2.67 1.35 8.70
CA MET A 65 1.69 1.34 7.60
C MET A 65 0.98 -0.01 7.49
N ILE A 66 1.72 -1.12 7.64
CA ILE A 66 1.14 -2.47 7.70
C ILE A 66 0.19 -2.58 8.88
N GLN A 67 0.59 -2.09 10.06
CA GLN A 67 -0.27 -2.12 11.26
C GLN A 67 -1.57 -1.32 11.07
N ARG A 68 -1.53 -0.18 10.36
CA ARG A 68 -2.74 0.59 10.01
C ARG A 68 -3.68 -0.19 9.09
N ILE A 69 -3.15 -0.89 8.11
CA ILE A 69 -3.93 -1.78 7.24
C ILE A 69 -4.59 -2.88 8.09
N GLU A 70 -3.81 -3.56 8.93
CA GLU A 70 -4.32 -4.61 9.81
C GLU A 70 -5.45 -4.11 10.71
N ASN A 71 -5.30 -2.91 11.28
CA ASN A 71 -6.32 -2.28 12.12
C ASN A 71 -7.59 -1.89 11.33
N SER A 72 -7.42 -1.32 10.13
CA SER A 72 -8.51 -0.95 9.22
C SER A 72 -9.28 -2.19 8.73
N LEU A 73 -8.59 -3.32 8.57
CA LEU A 73 -9.20 -4.60 8.21
C LEU A 73 -9.88 -5.27 9.40
N SER A 74 -9.23 -5.31 10.58
CA SER A 74 -9.77 -5.90 11.80
C SER A 74 -11.11 -5.28 12.21
N SER A 75 -11.22 -3.95 12.11
CA SER A 75 -12.47 -3.22 12.37
C SER A 75 -13.58 -3.47 11.35
N LYS A 76 -13.25 -3.87 10.11
CA LYS A 76 -14.22 -4.30 9.08
C LYS A 76 -14.61 -5.77 9.24
N LEU A 77 -13.70 -6.60 9.77
CA LEU A 77 -13.91 -8.04 10.00
C LEU A 77 -14.77 -8.33 11.22
N THR A 78 -14.77 -7.47 12.25
CA THR A 78 -15.70 -7.60 13.41
C THR A 78 -17.18 -7.45 13.00
N LYS A 79 -17.48 -6.74 11.90
CA LYS A 79 -18.84 -6.65 11.33
C LYS A 79 -19.22 -7.82 10.43
N THR A 80 -18.27 -8.64 9.96
CA THR A 80 -18.49 -9.73 8.99
C THR A 80 -18.13 -11.13 9.52
N GLY A 81 -17.81 -11.26 10.81
CA GLY A 81 -17.80 -12.54 11.52
C GLY A 81 -16.67 -13.53 11.17
N LYS A 82 -15.72 -13.17 10.31
CA LYS A 82 -14.53 -14.00 10.03
C LYS A 82 -13.26 -13.29 10.55
N LYS A 83 -12.67 -13.81 11.63
CA LYS A 83 -11.30 -13.44 12.04
C LYS A 83 -10.32 -14.13 11.08
N PHE A 84 -9.55 -13.36 10.33
CA PHE A 84 -8.34 -13.88 9.70
C PHE A 84 -7.23 -13.91 10.77
N PRO A 85 -6.50 -15.03 10.94
CA PRO A 85 -5.34 -15.06 11.81
C PRO A 85 -4.25 -14.18 11.20
N VAL A 86 -3.99 -13.03 11.83
CA VAL A 86 -2.77 -12.26 11.56
C VAL A 86 -1.66 -12.94 12.37
N GLU A 87 -1.26 -14.14 11.97
CA GLU A 87 -0.04 -14.74 12.49
C GLU A 87 1.13 -13.93 11.91
N ARG A 88 1.77 -13.15 12.78
CA ARG A 88 3.03 -12.46 12.44
C ARG A 88 4.02 -13.54 12.00
N ALA A 89 4.50 -13.43 10.77
CA ALA A 89 5.65 -14.21 10.31
C ALA A 89 6.94 -13.68 10.98
N GLU A 90 7.04 -13.81 12.31
CA GLU A 90 8.31 -13.71 13.02
C GLU A 90 9.08 -15.01 12.76
N LYS A 91 9.56 -15.20 11.52
CA LYS A 91 10.63 -16.16 11.30
C LYS A 91 11.92 -15.51 11.75
N GLU A 92 12.32 -15.85 12.97
CA GLU A 92 13.67 -15.72 13.48
C GLU A 92 14.67 -15.97 12.34
N THR A 93 15.28 -14.91 11.82
CA THR A 93 16.60 -15.05 11.19
C THR A 93 17.58 -15.36 12.31
N LYS A 94 17.65 -16.64 12.70
CA LYS A 94 18.82 -17.20 13.34
C LYS A 94 19.95 -17.12 12.32
N ILE A 95 20.73 -16.05 12.42
CA ILE A 95 22.05 -15.98 11.81
C ILE A 95 22.87 -17.06 12.52
N LYS A 96 23.16 -18.14 11.78
CA LYS A 96 24.19 -19.12 12.15
C LYS A 96 25.54 -18.60 11.71
#